data_AF-A0A8H6T8N8-F1
#
_entry.id   AF-A0A8H6T8N8-F1
#
_cell.length_a   1.000
_cell.length_b   1.000
_cell.length_c   1.000
_cell.angle_alpha   90.00
_cell.angle_beta   90.00
_cell.angle_gamma   90.00
#
_symmetry.space_group_name_H-M   'P 1'
#
loop_
_entity.id
_entity.type
_entity.pdbx_description
1 polymer ?
#
loop_
_entity_poly.entity_id
_entity_poly.type
_entity_poly.pdbx_seq_one_letter_code
_entity_poly.pdbx_strand_id
1 'polypeptide(L)'
;MADAQTPRLCAQIVHSHFGPLNRQSRVGTAHPRSLDPRANRALYADQAADGAGLYHRWCNIMYSGTRTLRRRGEVFEMNIEECLLRLRFGRFVWQTGELFGNPAAEIVQLILDHGKLRSPEIISHLALGDAKATRVYTQAMHSLVTAAYLKPSTILSHVSPRDKRIRYEAEEKAKISGFPTAKELREAKETAEARLKREEAEAEKVGLVSESCCVCFAIHGVNNAVSGLQKRKAVEQTGPRTSKRKAVEEEEVVDPTVYFRVNCDRFNVHIRNAVRAACSNDLRV
;
A
#
# COMPACT_ATOMS: atom_id res chain seq x y z
N MET A 1 -19.68 -5.75 -8.01
CA MET A 1 -19.99 -5.75 -9.45
C MET A 1 -20.03 -4.30 -9.86
N ALA A 2 -19.10 -3.86 -10.70
CA ALA A 2 -19.10 -2.48 -11.21
C ALA A 2 -20.28 -2.33 -12.18
N ASP A 3 -21.04 -1.25 -12.03
CA ASP A 3 -22.09 -0.89 -12.98
C ASP A 3 -21.46 -0.54 -14.35
N ALA A 4 -22.26 -0.47 -15.41
CA ALA A 4 -21.73 -0.16 -16.75
C ALA A 4 -21.07 1.24 -16.85
N GLN A 5 -21.32 2.14 -15.89
CA GLN A 5 -20.78 3.50 -15.88
C GLN A 5 -19.43 3.60 -15.17
N THR A 6 -19.15 2.79 -14.15
CA THR A 6 -17.85 2.80 -13.43
C THR A 6 -16.65 2.67 -14.38
N PRO A 7 -16.62 1.74 -15.34
CA PRO A 7 -15.62 1.70 -16.40
C PRO A 7 -15.36 3.03 -17.11
N ARG A 8 -16.44 3.73 -17.49
CA ARG A 8 -16.37 4.97 -18.26
C ARG A 8 -15.80 6.10 -17.41
N LEU A 9 -16.23 6.17 -16.15
CA LEU A 9 -15.69 7.12 -15.18
C LEU A 9 -14.20 6.85 -14.94
N CYS A 10 -13.79 5.60 -14.71
CA CYS A 10 -12.39 5.26 -14.56
C CYS A 10 -11.56 5.65 -15.79
N ALA A 11 -12.08 5.43 -17.00
CA ALA A 11 -11.40 5.86 -18.23
C ALA A 11 -11.20 7.38 -18.28
N GLN A 12 -12.21 8.16 -17.86
CA GLN A 12 -12.12 9.62 -17.80
C GLN A 12 -11.13 10.10 -16.73
N ILE A 13 -11.14 9.51 -15.53
CA ILE A 13 -10.20 9.83 -14.46
C ILE A 13 -8.78 9.58 -14.94
N VAL A 14 -8.50 8.39 -15.47
CA VAL A 14 -7.17 8.04 -15.95
C VAL A 14 -6.76 8.96 -17.11
N HIS A 15 -7.69 9.31 -17.99
CA HIS A 15 -7.43 10.26 -19.06
C HIS A 15 -7.08 11.67 -18.54
N SER A 16 -7.78 12.15 -17.50
CA SER A 16 -7.55 13.47 -16.93
C SER A 16 -6.23 13.57 -16.16
N HIS A 17 -5.84 12.51 -15.45
CA HIS A 17 -4.63 12.51 -14.64
C HIS A 17 -3.37 12.15 -15.42
N PHE A 18 -3.50 11.31 -16.45
CA PHE A 18 -2.34 10.74 -17.16
C PHE A 18 -2.31 11.09 -18.65
N GLY A 19 -3.30 11.84 -19.14
CA GLY A 19 -3.41 12.22 -20.55
C GLY A 19 -4.08 11.15 -21.42
N PRO A 20 -4.01 11.30 -22.76
CA PRO A 20 -4.57 10.35 -23.72
C PRO A 20 -4.09 8.94 -23.43
N LEU A 21 -5.04 8.10 -23.04
CA LEU A 21 -4.80 6.69 -22.85
C LEU A 21 -4.49 6.05 -24.21
N ASN A 22 -3.33 5.37 -24.31
CA ASN A 22 -3.05 4.48 -25.44
C ASN A 22 -4.25 3.54 -25.62
N ARG A 23 -4.58 3.15 -26.87
CA ARG A 23 -5.80 2.38 -27.27
C ARG A 23 -6.18 1.20 -26.33
N GLN A 24 -5.20 0.65 -25.61
CA GLN A 24 -5.27 -0.48 -24.68
C GLN A 24 -5.94 -0.19 -23.33
N SER A 25 -5.73 0.96 -22.70
CA SER A 25 -6.32 1.25 -21.38
C SER A 25 -7.81 1.61 -21.42
N ARG A 26 -8.35 1.92 -22.62
CA ARG A 26 -9.79 2.06 -22.87
C ARG A 26 -10.58 0.74 -22.80
N VAL A 27 -9.92 -0.40 -22.98
CA VAL A 27 -10.60 -1.71 -23.01
C VAL A 27 -10.48 -2.43 -21.65
N GLY A 28 -9.43 -2.16 -20.87
CA GLY A 28 -9.28 -2.66 -19.49
C GLY A 28 -10.29 -2.06 -18.50
N THR A 29 -10.76 -0.84 -18.79
CA THR A 29 -11.89 -0.24 -18.08
C THR A 29 -13.20 -0.95 -18.43
N ALA A 30 -13.46 -1.21 -19.71
CA ALA A 30 -14.71 -1.81 -20.19
C ALA A 30 -14.91 -3.27 -19.78
N HIS A 31 -13.84 -4.08 -19.69
CA HIS A 31 -13.89 -5.49 -19.29
C HIS A 31 -12.79 -5.82 -18.26
N PRO A 32 -13.07 -5.71 -16.94
CA PRO A 32 -12.08 -5.91 -15.88
C PRO A 32 -11.42 -7.30 -15.88
N ARG A 33 -12.12 -8.31 -16.43
CA ARG A 33 -11.60 -9.65 -16.71
C ARG A 33 -12.27 -10.18 -17.97
N SER A 34 -11.80 -9.82 -19.16
CA SER A 34 -12.33 -10.47 -20.37
C SER A 34 -11.90 -11.95 -20.37
N LEU A 35 -12.84 -12.87 -20.62
CA LEU A 35 -12.56 -14.29 -20.81
C LEU A 35 -11.98 -14.59 -22.21
N ASP A 36 -12.01 -13.60 -23.11
CA ASP A 36 -11.49 -13.70 -24.47
C ASP A 36 -9.96 -13.50 -24.50
N PRO A 37 -9.18 -14.55 -24.82
CA PRO A 37 -7.73 -14.45 -24.96
C PRO A 37 -7.27 -13.52 -26.07
N ARG A 38 -8.12 -13.16 -27.05
CA ARG A 38 -7.79 -12.23 -28.13
C ARG A 38 -7.96 -10.77 -27.70
N ALA A 39 -9.01 -10.45 -26.95
CA ALA A 39 -9.20 -9.12 -26.35
C ALA A 39 -8.10 -8.81 -25.32
N ASN A 40 -7.79 -9.75 -24.41
CA ASN A 40 -6.69 -9.58 -23.43
C ASN A 40 -5.29 -9.60 -24.09
N ARG A 41 -5.10 -10.29 -25.22
CA ARG A 41 -3.83 -10.20 -25.98
C ARG A 41 -3.69 -8.86 -26.69
N ALA A 42 -4.73 -8.35 -27.34
CA ALA A 42 -4.67 -7.02 -27.97
C ALA A 42 -4.53 -5.90 -26.91
N LEU A 43 -5.06 -6.14 -25.71
CA LEU A 43 -5.02 -5.25 -24.56
C LEU A 43 -3.62 -5.03 -23.98
N TYR A 44 -2.77 -6.07 -23.87
CA TYR A 44 -1.46 -5.93 -23.21
C TYR A 44 -0.37 -6.90 -23.70
N ALA A 45 -0.58 -7.71 -24.74
CA ALA A 45 0.42 -8.70 -25.17
C ALA A 45 1.60 -8.12 -25.97
N ASP A 46 1.55 -6.85 -26.38
CA ASP A 46 2.65 -6.25 -27.16
C ASP A 46 3.63 -5.42 -26.34
N GLN A 47 3.37 -5.17 -25.04
CA GLN A 47 4.18 -4.21 -24.28
C GLN A 47 4.50 -4.69 -22.86
N ALA A 48 5.45 -5.61 -22.80
CA ALA A 48 6.45 -5.60 -21.74
C ALA A 48 7.52 -4.49 -21.98
N ALA A 49 7.26 -3.49 -22.84
CA ALA A 49 8.24 -2.52 -23.33
C ALA A 49 7.86 -1.02 -23.24
N ASP A 50 6.62 -0.62 -22.94
CA ASP A 50 6.25 0.81 -22.85
C ASP A 50 6.01 1.28 -21.41
N GLY A 51 6.65 2.39 -21.05
CA GLY A 51 6.69 2.96 -19.70
C GLY A 51 5.32 3.23 -19.04
N ALA A 52 4.23 3.27 -19.80
CA ALA A 52 2.88 3.47 -19.28
C ALA A 52 2.40 2.31 -18.37
N GLY A 53 2.75 1.06 -18.70
CA GLY A 53 2.38 -0.10 -17.88
C GLY A 53 3.09 -0.13 -16.52
N LEU A 54 4.37 0.25 -16.53
CA LEU A 54 5.19 0.42 -15.32
C LEU A 54 4.66 1.57 -14.47
N TYR A 55 4.31 2.69 -15.08
CA TYR A 55 3.81 3.86 -14.39
C TYR A 55 2.42 3.64 -13.76
N HIS A 56 1.51 2.94 -14.44
CA HIS A 56 0.23 2.57 -13.82
C HIS A 56 0.37 1.58 -12.67
N ARG A 57 1.34 0.64 -12.76
CA ARG A 57 1.69 -0.26 -11.65
C ARG A 57 2.29 0.54 -10.47
N TRP A 58 3.11 1.54 -10.78
CA TRP A 58 3.68 2.46 -9.80
C TRP A 58 2.60 3.25 -9.05
N CYS A 59 1.61 3.76 -9.78
CA CYS A 59 0.46 4.49 -9.22
C CYS A 59 -0.64 3.58 -8.62
N ASN A 60 -0.42 2.27 -8.48
CA ASN A 60 -1.36 1.26 -7.95
C ASN A 60 -2.71 1.16 -8.70
N ILE A 61 -2.77 1.61 -9.95
CA ILE A 61 -4.01 1.56 -10.77
C ILE A 61 -4.23 0.15 -11.33
N MET A 62 -3.19 -0.66 -11.43
CA MET A 62 -3.27 -2.02 -11.98
C MET A 62 -2.69 -3.05 -11.02
N TYR A 63 -3.40 -4.16 -10.89
CA TYR A 63 -2.89 -5.38 -10.31
C TYR A 63 -2.25 -6.26 -11.38
N SER A 64 -1.17 -6.94 -11.01
CA SER A 64 -0.61 -8.04 -11.79
C SER A 64 -1.16 -9.37 -11.30
N GLY A 65 -1.60 -10.21 -12.23
CA GLY A 65 -2.04 -11.58 -11.98
C GLY A 65 -1.29 -12.55 -12.87
N THR A 66 -0.91 -13.70 -12.30
CA THR A 66 -0.33 -14.82 -13.06
C THR A 66 -1.44 -15.83 -13.37
N ARG A 67 -1.72 -16.09 -14.64
CA ARG A 67 -2.69 -17.13 -15.03
C ARG A 67 -2.02 -18.50 -15.02
N THR A 68 -2.40 -19.34 -14.07
CA THR A 68 -2.05 -20.77 -14.07
C THR A 68 -3.04 -21.51 -14.98
N LEU A 69 -2.54 -22.06 -16.10
CA LEU A 69 -2.73 -23.47 -16.49
C LEU A 69 -2.40 -23.77 -17.96
N ARG A 70 -2.40 -22.81 -18.90
CA ARG A 70 -2.14 -23.16 -20.33
C ARG A 70 -1.43 -22.14 -21.23
N ARG A 71 -1.26 -20.88 -20.81
CA ARG A 71 -0.52 -19.87 -21.58
C ARG A 71 0.28 -19.00 -20.62
N ARG A 72 1.61 -19.00 -20.73
CA ARG A 72 2.48 -18.01 -20.06
C ARG A 72 2.08 -16.62 -20.55
N GLY A 73 1.65 -15.75 -19.65
CA GLY A 73 1.32 -14.36 -19.93
C GLY A 73 0.85 -13.65 -18.65
N GLU A 74 1.40 -12.47 -18.38
CA GLU A 74 0.91 -11.58 -17.32
C GLU A 74 -0.48 -11.06 -17.72
N VAL A 75 -1.41 -11.07 -16.76
CA VAL A 75 -2.72 -10.45 -16.93
C VAL A 75 -2.79 -9.25 -16.01
N PHE A 76 -3.26 -8.12 -16.54
CA PHE A 76 -3.46 -6.89 -15.79
C PHE A 76 -4.95 -6.70 -15.48
N GLU A 77 -5.26 -6.45 -14.21
CA GLU A 77 -6.60 -6.10 -13.73
C GLU A 77 -6.59 -4.65 -13.23
N MET A 78 -7.54 -3.84 -13.67
CA MET A 78 -7.66 -2.46 -13.19
C MET A 78 -8.22 -2.44 -11.76
N ASN A 79 -7.54 -1.71 -10.88
CA ASN A 79 -8.00 -1.44 -9.54
C ASN A 79 -8.96 -0.26 -9.54
N ILE A 80 -10.25 -0.59 -9.62
CA ILE A 80 -11.33 0.40 -9.67
C ILE A 80 -11.32 1.31 -8.44
N GLU A 81 -11.11 0.76 -7.25
CA GLU A 81 -11.13 1.53 -6.00
C GLU A 81 -10.03 2.60 -5.99
N GLU A 82 -8.78 2.23 -6.31
CA GLU A 82 -7.68 3.20 -6.41
C GLU A 82 -7.93 4.25 -7.50
N CYS A 83 -8.57 3.86 -8.61
CA CYS A 83 -8.95 4.80 -9.64
C CYS A 83 -9.98 5.82 -9.12
N LEU A 84 -11.05 5.37 -8.48
CA LEU A 84 -12.09 6.24 -7.94
C LEU A 84 -11.59 7.12 -6.78
N LEU A 85 -10.64 6.64 -5.98
CA LEU A 85 -10.05 7.42 -4.89
C LEU A 85 -9.33 8.69 -5.36
N ARG A 86 -8.91 8.76 -6.63
CA ARG A 86 -8.30 9.97 -7.22
C ARG A 86 -9.20 11.19 -7.17
N LEU A 87 -10.51 10.99 -7.28
CA LEU A 87 -11.50 12.06 -7.14
C LEU A 87 -11.48 12.73 -5.75
N ARG A 88 -10.85 12.09 -4.76
CA ARG A 88 -10.80 12.57 -3.37
C ARG A 88 -9.44 13.11 -2.95
N PHE A 89 -8.44 13.15 -3.84
CA PHE A 89 -7.08 13.57 -3.50
C PHE A 89 -7.03 14.93 -2.82
N GLY A 90 -7.71 15.93 -3.38
CA GLY A 90 -7.78 17.26 -2.78
C GLY A 90 -8.36 17.26 -1.35
N ARG A 91 -9.32 16.37 -1.08
CA ARG A 91 -9.89 16.23 0.28
C ARG A 91 -8.90 15.60 1.25
N PHE A 92 -8.12 14.62 0.82
CA PHE A 92 -7.09 13.99 1.65
C PHE A 92 -6.00 15.00 2.02
N VAL A 93 -5.50 15.76 1.05
CA VAL A 93 -4.47 16.79 1.26
C VAL A 93 -4.97 17.87 2.21
N TRP A 94 -6.20 18.36 2.00
CA TRP A 94 -6.81 19.31 2.93
C TRP A 94 -6.93 18.76 4.35
N GLN A 95 -7.42 17.52 4.52
CA GLN A 95 -7.52 16.88 5.84
C GLN A 95 -6.14 16.73 6.50
N THR A 96 -5.10 16.40 5.74
CA THR A 96 -3.74 16.33 6.28
C THR A 96 -3.26 17.69 6.77
N GLY A 97 -3.55 18.76 6.02
CA GLY A 97 -3.21 20.13 6.42
C GLY A 97 -3.84 20.52 7.75
N GLU A 98 -5.12 20.19 7.94
CA GLU A 98 -5.83 20.46 9.20
C GLU A 98 -5.27 19.67 10.39
N LEU A 99 -4.83 18.42 10.17
CA LEU A 99 -4.43 17.51 11.24
C LEU A 99 -2.93 17.61 11.60
N PHE A 100 -2.08 17.88 10.61
CA PHE A 100 -0.62 17.79 10.74
C PHE A 100 0.11 19.03 10.22
N GLY A 101 -0.60 20.01 9.67
CA GLY A 101 -0.04 21.22 9.08
C GLY A 101 0.41 21.09 7.63
N ASN A 102 0.79 22.22 7.03
CA ASN A 102 1.16 22.32 5.61
C ASN A 102 2.29 21.37 5.18
N PRO A 103 3.40 21.19 5.95
CA PRO A 103 4.47 20.29 5.51
C PRO A 103 4.00 18.86 5.28
N ALA A 104 3.09 18.36 6.12
CA ALA A 104 2.50 17.03 5.98
C ALA A 104 1.56 16.96 4.77
N ALA A 105 0.80 18.03 4.50
CA ALA A 105 -0.08 18.10 3.34
C ALA A 105 0.71 18.05 2.02
N GLU A 106 1.83 18.75 1.94
CA GLU A 106 2.73 18.73 0.78
C GLU A 106 3.35 17.35 0.56
N ILE A 107 3.76 16.65 1.62
CA ILE A 107 4.21 15.25 1.54
C ILE A 107 3.11 14.37 0.94
N VAL A 108 1.89 14.47 1.45
CA VAL A 108 0.76 13.66 0.97
C VAL A 108 0.44 13.99 -0.49
N GLN A 109 0.40 15.27 -0.86
CA GLN A 109 0.19 15.71 -2.25
C GLN A 109 1.24 15.10 -3.18
N LEU A 110 2.52 15.22 -2.82
CA LEU A 110 3.62 14.67 -3.61
C LEU A 110 3.49 13.14 -3.79
N ILE A 111 3.16 12.40 -2.72
CA ILE A 111 2.96 10.95 -2.83
C ILE A 111 1.71 10.62 -3.67
N LEU A 112 0.64 11.40 -3.61
CA LEU A 112 -0.55 11.16 -4.43
C LEU A 112 -0.29 11.38 -5.93
N ASP A 113 0.52 12.38 -6.27
CA ASP A 113 0.88 12.69 -7.65
C ASP A 113 1.84 11.67 -8.24
N HIS A 114 2.82 11.21 -7.45
CA HIS A 114 3.83 10.25 -7.88
C HIS A 114 3.46 8.79 -7.58
N GLY A 115 2.43 8.52 -6.78
CA GLY A 115 1.98 7.19 -6.37
C GLY A 115 2.76 6.58 -5.20
N LYS A 116 4.08 6.41 -5.37
CA LYS A 116 4.98 5.82 -4.36
C LYS A 116 6.32 6.54 -4.39
N LEU A 117 6.86 6.85 -3.22
CA LEU A 117 8.16 7.49 -3.09
C LEU A 117 8.88 7.01 -1.83
N ARG A 118 10.21 7.03 -1.84
CA ARG A 118 11.03 6.79 -0.65
C ARG A 118 11.18 8.08 0.16
N SER A 119 11.38 7.96 1.47
CA SER A 119 11.65 9.09 2.37
C SER A 119 12.72 10.06 1.84
N PRO A 120 13.93 9.62 1.42
CA PRO A 120 14.94 10.52 0.88
C PRO A 120 14.49 11.24 -0.40
N GLU A 121 13.67 10.61 -1.25
CA GLU A 121 13.16 11.24 -2.48
C GLU A 121 12.18 12.36 -2.16
N ILE A 122 11.26 12.10 -1.22
CA ILE A 122 10.29 13.09 -0.74
C ILE A 122 11.00 14.32 -0.17
N ILE A 123 11.96 14.09 0.74
CA ILE A 123 12.74 15.16 1.37
C ILE A 123 13.52 15.94 0.32
N SER A 124 14.15 15.26 -0.65
CA SER A 124 14.91 15.92 -1.71
C SER A 124 14.04 16.81 -2.59
N HIS A 125 12.80 16.38 -2.88
CA HIS A 125 11.84 17.15 -3.67
C HIS A 125 11.31 18.38 -2.94
N LEU A 126 11.06 18.30 -1.64
CA LEU A 126 10.40 19.37 -0.88
C LEU A 126 11.38 20.33 -0.21
N ALA A 127 12.46 19.82 0.38
CA ALA A 127 13.41 20.64 1.12
C ALA A 127 14.42 21.37 0.22
N LEU A 128 14.63 20.91 -1.02
CA LEU A 128 15.56 21.49 -2.00
C LEU A 128 16.98 21.76 -1.43
N GLY A 129 17.42 20.94 -0.45
CA GLY A 129 18.71 21.07 0.22
C GLY A 129 18.74 22.00 1.44
N ASP A 130 17.65 22.65 1.82
CA ASP A 130 17.57 23.43 3.06
C ASP A 130 17.54 22.49 4.28
N ALA A 131 18.53 22.64 5.17
CA ALA A 131 18.64 21.86 6.40
C ALA A 131 17.48 22.11 7.37
N LYS A 132 16.91 23.33 7.39
CA LYS A 132 15.77 23.65 8.25
C LYS A 132 14.50 22.98 7.73
N ALA A 133 14.19 23.15 6.45
CA ALA A 133 13.09 22.45 5.79
C ALA A 133 13.19 20.93 5.93
N THR A 134 14.39 20.37 5.73
CA THR A 134 14.66 18.93 5.89
C THR A 134 14.17 18.41 7.25
N ARG A 135 14.50 19.10 8.35
CA ARG A 135 14.04 18.70 9.70
C ARG A 135 12.52 18.73 9.82
N VAL A 136 11.87 19.76 9.28
CA VAL A 136 10.42 19.93 9.33
C VAL A 136 9.71 18.80 8.57
N TYR A 137 10.16 18.49 7.34
CA TYR A 137 9.57 17.40 6.56
C TYR A 137 9.86 16.02 7.15
N THR A 138 11.05 15.78 7.71
CA THR A 138 11.35 14.52 8.40
C THR A 138 10.42 14.31 9.60
N GLN A 139 10.18 15.35 10.41
CA GLN A 139 9.26 15.27 11.54
C GLN A 139 7.80 15.06 11.12
N ALA A 140 7.36 15.76 10.06
CA ALA A 140 6.03 15.57 9.49
C ALA A 140 5.85 14.16 8.93
N MET A 141 6.87 13.64 8.22
CA MET A 141 6.90 12.30 7.67
C MET A 141 6.79 11.24 8.78
N HIS A 142 7.58 11.38 9.85
CA HIS A 142 7.47 10.51 11.03
C HIS A 142 6.04 10.51 11.60
N SER A 143 5.46 11.70 11.82
CA SER A 143 4.09 11.84 12.34
C SER A 143 3.04 11.14 11.47
N LEU A 144 3.18 11.24 10.14
CA LEU A 144 2.28 10.60 9.18
C LEU A 144 2.39 9.06 9.18
N VAL A 145 3.60 8.51 9.34
CA VAL A 145 3.81 7.05 9.46
C VAL A 145 3.29 6.55 10.79
N THR A 146 3.66 7.18 11.90
CA THR A 146 3.21 6.80 13.26
C THR A 146 1.69 6.83 13.38
N ALA A 147 1.03 7.83 12.79
CA ALA A 147 -0.43 7.93 12.77
C ALA A 147 -1.11 7.07 11.68
N ALA A 148 -0.33 6.26 10.94
CA ALA A 148 -0.77 5.35 9.88
C ALA A 148 -1.52 6.01 8.71
N TYR A 149 -1.21 7.27 8.40
CA TYR A 149 -1.70 7.94 7.18
C TYR A 149 -0.85 7.62 5.96
N LEU A 150 0.41 7.24 6.18
CA LEU A 150 1.29 6.67 5.17
C LEU A 150 1.56 5.21 5.54
N LYS A 151 1.54 4.34 4.52
CA LYS A 151 1.79 2.91 4.66
C LYS A 151 2.95 2.49 3.78
N PRO A 152 3.78 1.55 4.24
CA PRO A 152 4.81 0.95 3.40
C PRO A 152 4.16 0.18 2.25
N SER A 153 4.72 0.33 1.07
CA SER A 153 4.31 -0.39 -0.13
C SER A 153 5.17 -1.64 -0.30
N THR A 154 4.57 -2.81 -0.09
CA THR A 154 5.22 -4.10 -0.33
C THR A 154 4.90 -4.65 -1.72
N ILE A 155 5.67 -5.65 -2.18
CA ILE A 155 5.41 -6.36 -3.45
C ILE A 155 4.00 -6.98 -3.45
N LEU A 156 3.51 -7.37 -2.27
CA LEU A 156 2.16 -7.89 -2.06
C LEU A 156 1.07 -6.88 -2.46
N SER A 157 1.34 -5.57 -2.44
CA SER A 157 0.36 -4.54 -2.82
C SER A 157 0.03 -4.52 -4.32
N HIS A 158 0.86 -5.17 -5.15
CA HIS A 158 0.67 -5.24 -6.61
C HIS A 158 -0.10 -6.48 -7.08
N VAL A 159 -0.49 -7.37 -6.17
CA VAL A 159 -1.24 -8.59 -6.48
C VAL A 159 -2.68 -8.42 -6.05
N SER A 160 -3.62 -8.75 -6.94
CA SER A 160 -5.06 -8.65 -6.68
C SER A 160 -5.43 -9.42 -5.39
N PRO A 161 -6.07 -8.76 -4.39
CA PRO A 161 -6.47 -9.42 -3.14
C PRO A 161 -7.38 -10.63 -3.41
N ARG A 162 -8.21 -10.55 -4.45
CA ARG A 162 -9.08 -11.66 -4.88
C ARG A 162 -8.26 -12.86 -5.34
N ASP A 163 -7.19 -12.64 -6.08
CA ASP A 163 -6.34 -13.72 -6.60
C ASP A 163 -5.53 -14.37 -5.47
N LYS A 164 -5.05 -13.58 -4.49
CA LYS A 164 -4.45 -14.12 -3.26
C LYS A 164 -5.44 -14.98 -2.49
N ARG A 165 -6.68 -14.52 -2.31
CA ARG A 165 -7.73 -15.29 -1.64
C ARG A 165 -8.01 -16.62 -2.35
N ILE A 166 -8.15 -16.61 -3.68
CA ILE A 166 -8.35 -17.83 -4.47
C ILE A 166 -7.17 -18.79 -4.29
N ARG A 167 -5.94 -18.27 -4.30
CA ARG A 167 -4.72 -19.07 -4.10
C ARG A 167 -4.68 -19.70 -2.72
N TYR A 168 -4.90 -18.92 -1.66
CA TYR A 168 -4.89 -19.44 -0.29
C TYR A 168 -6.05 -20.41 -0.04
N GLU A 169 -7.25 -20.14 -0.57
CA GLU A 169 -8.35 -21.10 -0.53
C GLU A 169 -8.00 -22.42 -1.24
N ALA A 170 -7.29 -22.38 -2.36
CA ALA A 170 -6.87 -23.58 -3.08
C ALA A 170 -5.79 -24.36 -2.30
N GLU A 171 -4.83 -23.65 -1.68
CA GLU A 171 -3.80 -24.23 -0.81
C GLU A 171 -4.43 -24.91 0.41
N GLU A 172 -5.41 -24.29 1.07
CA GLU A 172 -6.10 -24.90 2.22
C GLU A 172 -7.00 -26.07 1.80
N LYS A 173 -7.70 -25.96 0.66
CA LYS A 173 -8.52 -27.08 0.14
C LYS A 173 -7.69 -28.30 -0.24
N ALA A 174 -6.47 -28.10 -0.74
CA ALA A 174 -5.56 -29.19 -1.08
C ALA A 174 -5.08 -30.00 0.14
N LYS A 175 -5.20 -29.46 1.35
CA LYS A 175 -4.85 -30.15 2.60
C LYS A 175 -5.94 -31.10 3.08
N ILE A 176 -7.17 -30.93 2.63
CA ILE A 176 -8.30 -31.79 2.99
C ILE A 176 -8.19 -33.06 2.16
N SER A 177 -7.98 -34.21 2.81
CA SER A 177 -7.98 -35.51 2.15
C SER A 177 -9.43 -36.00 1.95
N GLY A 178 -9.73 -36.51 0.76
CA GLY A 178 -11.07 -37.03 0.44
C GLY A 178 -12.04 -35.98 -0.13
N PHE A 179 -13.33 -36.29 -0.08
CA PHE A 179 -14.37 -35.40 -0.63
C PHE A 179 -14.69 -34.31 0.40
N PRO A 180 -14.46 -33.01 0.11
CA PRO A 180 -14.57 -31.95 1.11
C PRO A 180 -16.02 -31.79 1.61
N THR A 181 -16.21 -31.77 2.92
CA THR A 181 -17.51 -31.44 3.52
C THR A 181 -17.75 -29.93 3.49
N ALA A 182 -19.02 -29.51 3.53
CA ALA A 182 -19.40 -28.09 3.52
C ALA A 182 -18.80 -27.29 4.70
N LYS A 183 -18.59 -27.95 5.84
CA LYS A 183 -17.97 -27.36 7.03
C LYS A 183 -16.48 -27.10 6.82
N GLU A 184 -15.74 -28.09 6.32
CA GLU A 184 -14.31 -27.96 6.03
C GLU A 184 -14.04 -26.90 4.95
N LEU A 185 -14.91 -26.78 3.94
CA LEU A 185 -14.81 -25.72 2.94
C LEU A 185 -15.01 -24.31 3.52
N ARG A 186 -15.83 -24.17 4.58
CA ARG A 186 -16.01 -22.88 5.27
C ARG A 186 -14.78 -22.56 6.11
N GLU A 187 -14.28 -23.52 6.87
CA GLU A 187 -13.07 -23.37 7.70
C GLU A 187 -11.82 -23.06 6.85
N ALA A 188 -11.69 -23.68 5.67
CA ALA A 188 -10.63 -23.37 4.72
C ALA A 188 -10.70 -21.92 4.21
N LYS A 189 -11.92 -21.40 3.97
CA LYS A 189 -12.11 -20.00 3.55
C LYS A 189 -11.77 -19.02 4.67
N GLU A 190 -12.25 -19.27 5.89
CA GLU A 190 -11.97 -18.43 7.06
C GLU A 190 -10.46 -18.39 7.36
N THR A 191 -9.78 -19.53 7.25
CA THR A 191 -8.33 -19.64 7.45
C THR A 191 -7.56 -18.86 6.38
N ALA A 192 -7.96 -18.98 5.10
CA ALA A 192 -7.35 -18.24 3.99
C ALA A 192 -7.52 -16.72 4.15
N GLU A 193 -8.69 -16.26 4.62
CA GLU A 193 -8.96 -14.85 4.89
C GLU A 193 -8.17 -14.33 6.09
N ALA A 194 -8.10 -15.10 7.18
CA ALA A 194 -7.30 -14.76 8.36
C ALA A 194 -5.82 -14.63 8.02
N ARG A 195 -5.30 -15.52 7.16
CA ARG A 195 -3.92 -15.44 6.64
C ARG A 195 -3.68 -14.17 5.84
N LEU A 196 -4.57 -13.84 4.91
CA LEU A 196 -4.46 -12.61 4.11
C LEU A 196 -4.43 -11.37 5.01
N LYS A 197 -5.34 -11.28 5.98
CA LYS A 197 -5.42 -10.17 6.93
C LYS A 197 -4.16 -10.04 7.79
N ARG A 198 -3.58 -11.16 8.22
CA ARG A 198 -2.34 -11.17 9.00
C ARG A 198 -1.16 -10.66 8.18
N GLU A 199 -1.00 -11.14 6.95
CA GLU A 199 0.07 -10.69 6.04
C GLU A 199 -0.04 -9.19 5.73
N GLU A 200 -1.25 -8.67 5.54
CA GLU A 200 -1.49 -7.23 5.34
C GLU A 200 -1.12 -6.42 6.60
N ALA A 201 -1.53 -6.88 7.79
CA ALA A 201 -1.19 -6.21 9.04
C ALA A 201 0.31 -6.25 9.36
N GLU A 202 1.01 -7.33 9.00
CA GLU A 202 2.47 -7.44 9.14
C GLU A 202 3.18 -6.51 8.14
N ALA A 203 2.70 -6.43 6.90
CA ALA A 203 3.22 -5.50 5.91
C ALA A 203 3.11 -4.04 6.36
N GLU A 204 2.04 -3.67 7.06
CA GLU A 204 1.84 -2.30 7.58
C GLU A 204 2.86 -1.90 8.66
N LYS A 205 3.49 -2.85 9.36
CA LYS A 205 4.46 -2.59 10.44
C LYS A 205 5.88 -2.32 9.97
N VAL A 206 6.19 -2.54 8.69
CA VAL A 206 7.57 -2.46 8.15
C VAL A 206 8.09 -1.01 8.04
N GLY A 207 7.25 0.01 8.26
CA GLY A 207 7.59 1.42 7.98
C GLY A 207 8.46 2.15 9.02
N LEU A 208 8.64 1.59 10.22
CA LEU A 208 9.44 2.20 11.31
C LEU A 208 10.56 1.25 11.73
N VAL A 209 11.78 1.77 11.83
CA VAL A 209 12.97 1.05 12.27
C VAL A 209 13.54 1.74 13.51
N SER A 210 14.04 0.97 14.47
CA SER A 210 14.75 1.57 15.62
C SER A 210 16.07 2.18 15.17
N GLU A 211 16.45 3.33 15.75
CA GLU A 211 17.70 4.04 15.43
C GLU A 211 18.95 3.16 15.46
N SER A 212 18.97 2.15 16.34
CA SER A 212 20.08 1.21 16.48
C SER A 212 20.33 0.35 15.22
N CYS A 213 19.36 0.26 14.30
CA CYS A 213 19.49 -0.47 13.04
C CYS A 213 19.99 0.40 11.87
N CYS A 214 19.69 1.71 11.87
CA CYS A 214 20.04 2.62 10.78
C CYS A 214 21.54 2.81 10.58
N VAL A 215 22.34 2.76 11.65
CA VAL A 215 23.81 2.96 11.58
C VAL A 215 24.51 1.80 10.86
N CYS A 216 23.91 0.60 10.86
CA CYS A 216 24.49 -0.58 10.20
C CYS A 216 24.34 -0.54 8.66
N PHE A 217 23.27 0.07 8.15
CA PHE A 217 22.96 0.08 6.71
C PHE A 217 23.82 1.07 5.91
N ALA A 218 24.28 2.16 6.53
CA ALA A 218 25.08 3.18 5.83
C ALA A 218 26.53 2.75 5.52
N ILE A 219 27.04 1.69 6.17
CA ILE A 219 28.45 1.30 6.06
C ILE A 219 28.63 0.02 5.22
N HIS A 220 27.59 -0.80 5.04
CA HIS A 220 27.69 -2.06 4.30
C HIS A 220 26.64 -2.14 3.19
N GLY A 221 27.00 -1.65 2.00
CA GLY A 221 26.30 -1.99 0.77
C GLY A 221 26.49 -3.47 0.43
N VAL A 222 25.70 -4.36 1.03
CA VAL A 222 25.55 -5.75 0.57
C VAL A 222 24.12 -6.25 0.80
N ASN A 223 23.61 -6.95 -0.20
CA ASN A 223 22.26 -7.47 -0.35
C ASN A 223 21.83 -8.48 0.72
N ASN A 224 20.53 -8.42 1.06
CA ASN A 224 19.65 -9.55 1.42
C ASN A 224 19.87 -10.24 2.78
N ALA A 225 19.02 -9.93 3.78
CA ALA A 225 18.59 -10.82 4.86
C ALA A 225 17.38 -10.17 5.57
N VAL A 226 16.13 -10.57 5.28
CA VAL A 226 15.40 -11.65 5.96
C VAL A 226 15.67 -11.71 7.47
N SER A 227 14.73 -11.11 8.20
CA SER A 227 14.21 -11.47 9.52
C SER A 227 14.95 -12.54 10.34
N GLY A 228 15.25 -12.17 11.59
CA GLY A 228 15.16 -13.09 12.72
C GLY A 228 16.49 -13.61 13.26
N LEU A 229 16.97 -12.99 14.34
CA LEU A 229 17.84 -13.65 15.29
C LEU A 229 17.56 -13.13 16.71
N GLN A 230 16.51 -13.70 17.30
CA GLN A 230 16.52 -13.95 18.74
C GLN A 230 17.56 -15.03 19.03
N LYS A 231 18.62 -14.71 19.78
CA LYS A 231 19.30 -15.68 20.65
C LYS A 231 19.70 -15.03 21.96
N ARG A 232 18.99 -15.44 23.01
CA ARG A 232 19.36 -15.27 24.43
C ARG A 232 20.64 -16.07 24.71
N LYS A 233 21.49 -15.58 25.62
CA LYS A 233 21.98 -16.36 26.76
C LYS A 233 22.50 -15.44 27.87
N ALA A 234 22.02 -15.71 29.07
CA ALA A 234 22.37 -15.07 30.32
C ALA A 234 23.71 -15.58 30.86
N VAL A 235 24.46 -14.69 31.52
CA VAL A 235 25.46 -15.03 32.55
C VAL A 235 25.22 -14.04 33.69
N GLU A 236 24.97 -14.59 34.88
CA GLU A 236 24.74 -13.88 36.14
C GLU A 236 25.93 -13.02 36.55
N GLN A 237 25.66 -11.78 36.98
CA GLN A 237 26.44 -11.16 38.06
C GLN A 237 25.51 -10.44 39.02
N THR A 238 25.53 -10.94 40.25
CA THR A 238 24.91 -10.42 41.46
C THR A 238 25.60 -9.12 41.89
N GLY A 239 24.81 -8.06 42.10
CA GLY A 239 25.28 -6.83 42.73
C GLY A 239 24.17 -5.77 42.82
N PRO A 240 23.84 -5.23 44.01
CA PRO A 240 22.83 -4.20 44.15
C PRO A 240 23.47 -2.84 43.87
N ARG A 241 23.20 -2.26 42.69
CA ARG A 241 23.51 -0.86 42.43
C ARG A 241 22.27 -0.11 41.94
N THR A 242 21.81 0.77 42.81
CA THR A 242 20.88 1.86 42.57
C THR A 242 21.37 2.70 41.38
N SER A 243 20.72 2.54 40.23
CA SER A 243 20.83 3.51 39.14
C SER A 243 19.49 3.54 38.41
N LYS A 244 18.83 4.69 38.55
CA LYS A 244 17.58 5.06 37.90
C LYS A 244 17.87 5.18 36.40
N ARG A 245 17.89 4.04 35.68
CA ARG A 245 17.96 4.01 34.22
C ARG A 245 16.66 4.65 33.71
N LYS A 246 16.77 5.88 33.20
CA LYS A 246 15.83 6.38 32.18
C LYS A 246 15.81 5.30 31.11
N ALA A 247 14.63 4.72 30.87
CA ALA A 247 14.41 4.01 29.62
C ALA A 247 14.73 5.01 28.50
N VAL A 248 15.81 4.75 27.77
CA VAL A 248 16.04 5.42 26.50
C VAL A 248 14.93 4.90 25.62
N GLU A 249 13.90 5.71 25.38
CA GLU A 249 12.96 5.44 24.29
C GLU A 249 13.82 5.34 23.04
N GLU A 250 13.87 4.14 22.45
CA GLU A 250 14.48 3.97 21.14
C GLU A 250 13.69 4.84 20.18
N GLU A 251 14.30 5.92 19.68
CA GLU A 251 13.66 6.80 18.73
C GLU A 251 13.37 5.99 17.47
N GLU A 252 12.09 5.80 17.16
CA GLU A 252 11.67 5.10 15.95
C GLU A 252 11.89 6.05 14.76
N VAL A 253 12.69 5.61 13.79
CA VAL A 253 13.02 6.38 12.60
C VAL A 253 12.34 5.77 11.38
N VAL A 254 11.94 6.61 10.44
CA VAL A 254 11.34 6.16 9.17
C VAL A 254 12.41 5.47 8.32
N ASP A 255 12.15 4.23 7.88
CA ASP A 255 13.08 3.48 7.03
C ASP A 255 13.29 4.19 5.68
N PRO A 256 14.54 4.58 5.32
CA PRO A 256 14.81 5.30 4.07
C PRO A 256 14.70 4.42 2.81
N THR A 257 14.72 3.09 2.95
CA THR A 257 14.70 2.14 1.83
C THR A 257 13.29 1.78 1.38
N VAL A 258 12.30 2.01 2.25
CA VAL A 258 10.92 1.62 2.04
C VAL A 258 10.18 2.66 1.19
N TYR A 259 9.41 2.18 0.22
CA TYR A 259 8.48 3.03 -0.53
C TYR A 259 7.22 3.25 0.29
N PHE A 260 6.77 4.50 0.40
CA PHE A 260 5.53 4.85 1.07
C PHE A 260 4.42 5.17 0.06
N ARG A 261 3.19 4.84 0.44
CA ARG A 261 1.94 5.18 -0.25
C ARG A 261 0.94 5.78 0.74
N VAL A 262 -0.01 6.56 0.23
CA VAL A 262 -1.09 7.09 1.06
C VAL A 262 -2.07 5.99 1.48
N ASN A 263 -2.44 6.00 2.75
CA ASN A 263 -3.47 5.13 3.32
C ASN A 263 -4.86 5.77 3.16
N CYS A 264 -5.42 5.69 1.96
CA CYS A 264 -6.72 6.28 1.64
C CYS A 264 -7.86 5.79 2.55
N ASP A 265 -7.79 4.56 3.06
CA ASP A 265 -8.80 4.01 3.97
C ASP A 265 -8.85 4.77 5.29
N ARG A 266 -7.70 5.23 5.80
CA ARG A 266 -7.64 6.05 7.02
C ARG A 266 -8.39 7.37 6.82
N PHE A 267 -8.16 8.06 5.71
CA PHE A 267 -8.87 9.30 5.39
C PHE A 267 -10.38 9.06 5.19
N ASN A 268 -10.77 7.97 4.55
CA ASN A 268 -12.18 7.62 4.37
C ASN A 268 -12.92 7.43 5.70
N VAL A 269 -12.23 7.00 6.78
CA VAL A 269 -12.82 6.98 8.13
C VAL A 269 -13.19 8.39 8.59
N HIS A 270 -12.31 9.38 8.40
CA HIS A 270 -12.59 10.77 8.76
C HIS A 270 -13.76 11.34 7.95
N ILE A 271 -13.79 11.07 6.64
CA ILE A 271 -14.90 11.49 5.78
C ILE A 271 -16.22 10.89 6.26
N ARG A 272 -16.25 9.58 6.57
CA ARG A 272 -17.45 8.90 7.07
C ARG A 272 -17.92 9.48 8.41
N ASN A 273 -16.99 9.74 9.32
CA ASN A 273 -17.30 10.32 10.62
C ASN A 273 -17.86 11.75 10.47
N ALA A 274 -17.31 12.54 9.56
CA ALA A 274 -17.83 13.88 9.26
C ALA A 274 -19.26 13.82 8.70
N VAL A 275 -19.56 12.89 7.79
CA VAL A 275 -20.92 12.70 7.27
C VAL A 275 -21.89 12.28 8.38
N ARG A 276 -21.49 11.34 9.24
CA ARG A 276 -22.31 10.92 10.39
C ARG A 276 -22.62 12.08 11.34
N ALA A 277 -21.64 12.93 11.62
CA ALA A 277 -21.83 14.10 12.46
C ALA A 277 -22.80 15.11 11.81
N ALA A 278 -22.68 15.36 10.50
CA ALA A 278 -23.59 16.23 9.77
C ALA A 278 -25.04 15.72 9.84
N CYS A 279 -25.28 14.44 9.51
CA CYS A 279 -26.62 13.85 9.57
C CYS A 279 -27.22 13.86 10.99
N SER A 280 -26.39 13.73 12.03
CA SER A 280 -26.88 13.80 13.41
C SER A 280 -27.32 15.20 13.82
N ASN A 281 -26.74 16.25 13.23
CA ASN A 281 -27.12 17.63 13.52
C ASN A 281 -28.42 18.01 12.80
N ASP A 282 -28.64 17.50 11.59
CA ASP A 282 -29.86 17.75 10.82
C ASP A 282 -31.11 17.09 11.46
N LEU A 283 -30.93 16.02 12.23
CA LEU A 283 -32.02 15.36 12.99
C LEU A 283 -32.37 16.06 14.31
N ARG A 284 -31.65 17.12 14.69
CA ARG A 284 -31.89 17.90 15.92
C ARG A 284 -32.63 19.23 15.66
N VAL A 285 -33.05 19.48 14.43
CA VAL A 285 -33.90 20.61 14.01
C VAL A 285 -35.31 20.10 13.74
#